data_AF-A0A6A7LTX9-F1
#
_entry.id   AF-A0A6A7LTX9-F1
#
_cell.length_a   1.000
_cell.length_b   1.000
_cell.length_c   1.000
_cell.angle_alpha   90.00
_cell.angle_beta   90.00
_cell.angle_gamma   90.00
#
_symmetry.space_group_name_H-M   'P 1'
#
loop_
_entity.id
_entity.type
_entity.pdbx_description
1 polymer ?
#
loop_
_entity_poly.entity_id
_entity_poly.type
_entity_poly.pdbx_seq_one_letter_code
_entity_poly.pdbx_strand_id
1 'polypeptide(L)'
;MPLRQTGGDGGPNHWTSEAATETDLRAQELETHFGSQFQGAGWSRLDAGADGPLAWSRWKKTGDRGDVHALLFVLEGLAPRQRTLFARATTGPGIGGSVYMSSTLMPR
;
A
#
# COMPACT_ATOMS: atom_id res chain seq x y z
N MET A 1 -10.77 3.51 -10.84
CA MET A 1 -9.85 4.61 -11.20
C MET A 1 -8.60 4.00 -11.83
N PRO A 2 -8.03 4.55 -12.91
CA PRO A 2 -6.80 4.01 -13.49
C PRO A 2 -5.60 4.36 -12.62
N LEU A 3 -4.88 3.35 -12.15
CA LEU A 3 -3.57 3.50 -11.52
C LEU A 3 -2.48 3.34 -12.58
N ARG A 4 -1.54 4.27 -12.65
CA ARG A 4 -0.33 4.14 -13.45
C ARG A 4 0.82 3.78 -12.52
N GLN A 5 1.33 2.55 -12.60
CA GLN A 5 2.53 2.18 -11.84
C GLN A 5 3.70 3.06 -12.28
N THR A 6 4.32 3.76 -11.32
CA THR A 6 5.46 4.67 -11.55
C THR A 6 6.79 4.05 -11.12
N GLY A 7 6.75 3.12 -10.15
CA GLY A 7 7.94 2.45 -9.64
C GLY A 7 7.62 1.13 -8.93
N GLY A 8 8.64 0.31 -8.71
CA GLY A 8 8.54 -0.94 -8.00
C GLY A 8 9.93 -1.53 -7.72
N ASP A 9 10.27 -1.65 -6.45
CA ASP A 9 11.59 -2.11 -5.98
C ASP A 9 11.41 -3.27 -5.00
N GLY A 10 12.15 -4.35 -5.23
CA GLY A 10 12.03 -5.60 -4.48
C GLY A 10 13.37 -6.12 -4.00
N GLY A 11 13.58 -6.11 -2.68
CA GLY A 11 14.70 -6.75 -2.02
C GLY A 11 14.27 -7.98 -1.20
N PRO A 12 15.22 -8.77 -0.66
CA PRO A 12 14.92 -10.02 0.04
C PRO A 12 13.95 -9.91 1.23
N ASN A 13 13.89 -8.73 1.86
CA ASN A 13 13.10 -8.47 3.07
C ASN A 13 12.10 -7.30 2.92
N HIS A 14 11.99 -6.69 1.74
CA HIS A 14 11.05 -5.60 1.51
C HIS A 14 10.61 -5.54 0.04
N TRP A 15 9.34 -5.20 -0.17
CA TRP A 15 8.78 -4.90 -1.47
C TRP A 15 8.12 -3.54 -1.43
N THR A 16 8.38 -2.72 -2.44
CA THR A 16 7.85 -1.38 -2.63
C THR A 16 7.12 -1.32 -3.95
N SER A 17 5.97 -0.66 -3.99
CA SER A 17 5.25 -0.36 -5.22
C SER A 17 4.69 1.05 -5.16
N GLU A 18 4.92 1.81 -6.23
CA GLU A 18 4.48 3.18 -6.37
C GLU A 18 3.56 3.30 -7.59
N ALA A 19 2.46 4.01 -7.43
CA ALA A 19 1.55 4.33 -8.52
C ALA A 19 1.05 5.77 -8.44
N ALA A 20 0.96 6.44 -9.58
CA ALA A 20 0.29 7.72 -9.71
C ALA A 20 -1.15 7.52 -10.22
N THR A 21 -2.07 8.35 -9.76
CA THR A 21 -3.45 8.41 -10.26
C THR A 21 -3.96 9.85 -10.33
N GLU A 22 -4.84 10.11 -11.28
CA GLU A 22 -5.53 11.40 -11.47
C GLU A 22 -7.02 11.15 -11.16
N THR A 23 -7.56 11.66 -10.05
CA THR A 23 -8.83 11.06 -9.53
C THR A 23 -9.77 11.93 -8.68
N ASP A 24 -9.48 13.22 -8.45
CA ASP A 24 -10.21 14.14 -7.55
C ASP A 24 -10.31 13.77 -6.06
N LEU A 25 -10.51 12.49 -5.72
CA LEU A 25 -10.55 11.97 -4.34
C LEU A 25 -9.37 12.49 -3.50
N ARG A 26 -9.64 12.78 -2.23
CA ARG A 26 -8.63 13.19 -1.25
C ARG A 26 -7.74 12.02 -0.82
N ALA A 27 -6.57 12.33 -0.25
CA ALA A 27 -5.66 11.32 0.28
C ALA A 27 -6.36 10.34 1.23
N GLN A 28 -7.20 10.85 2.14
CA GLN A 28 -7.98 10.05 3.10
C GLN A 28 -9.01 9.12 2.43
N GLU A 29 -9.67 9.59 1.36
CA GLU A 29 -10.66 8.79 0.63
C GLU A 29 -10.00 7.64 -0.12
N LEU A 30 -8.83 7.89 -0.74
CA LEU A 30 -8.01 6.87 -1.37
C LEU A 30 -7.48 5.86 -0.36
N GLU A 31 -6.93 6.33 0.76
CA GLU A 31 -6.45 5.47 1.84
C GLU A 31 -7.58 4.56 2.34
N THR A 32 -8.78 5.10 2.55
CA THR A 32 -9.97 4.33 2.94
C THR A 32 -10.36 3.31 1.87
N HIS A 33 -10.36 3.71 0.59
CA HIS A 33 -10.71 2.83 -0.53
C HIS A 33 -9.76 1.63 -0.63
N PHE A 34 -8.45 1.86 -0.58
CA PHE A 34 -7.46 0.79 -0.56
C PHE A 34 -7.47 -0.01 0.75
N GLY A 35 -7.75 0.64 1.88
CA GLY A 35 -7.89 -0.01 3.18
C GLY A 35 -8.98 -1.10 3.17
N SER A 36 -10.11 -0.84 2.50
CA SER A 36 -11.16 -1.85 2.29
C SER A 36 -10.65 -3.05 1.45
N GLN A 37 -9.77 -2.83 0.47
CA GLN A 37 -9.15 -3.91 -0.30
C GLN A 37 -8.18 -4.73 0.55
N PHE A 38 -7.38 -4.08 1.40
CA PHE A 38 -6.51 -4.74 2.38
C PHE A 38 -7.31 -5.61 3.35
N GLN A 39 -8.42 -5.09 3.91
CA GLN A 39 -9.33 -5.85 4.76
C GLN A 39 -9.93 -7.07 4.03
N GLY A 40 -10.43 -6.88 2.80
CA GLY A 40 -10.95 -7.98 1.96
C GLY A 40 -9.90 -9.05 1.63
N ALA A 41 -8.62 -8.67 1.53
CA ALA A 41 -7.50 -9.57 1.34
C ALA A 41 -6.96 -10.19 2.66
N GLY A 42 -7.66 -10.02 3.79
CA GLY A 42 -7.31 -10.61 5.08
C GLY A 42 -6.17 -9.90 5.82
N TRP A 43 -5.98 -8.60 5.60
CA TRP A 43 -5.07 -7.76 6.40
C TRP A 43 -5.83 -7.07 7.54
N SER A 44 -5.26 -7.12 8.74
CA SER A 44 -5.72 -6.35 9.89
C SER A 44 -5.08 -4.96 9.88
N ARG A 45 -5.90 -3.91 10.00
CA ARG A 45 -5.42 -2.54 10.19
C ARG A 45 -4.82 -2.44 11.60
N LEU A 46 -3.55 -2.05 11.70
CA LEU A 46 -2.90 -1.77 12.98
C LEU A 46 -3.13 -0.33 13.41
N ASP A 47 -3.11 0.60 12.45
CA ASP A 47 -2.98 2.02 12.72
C ASP A 47 -3.29 2.84 11.45
N ALA A 48 -3.66 4.11 11.60
CA ALA A 48 -3.85 5.04 10.49
C ALA A 48 -3.88 6.50 10.94
N GLY A 49 -3.54 7.38 10.02
CA GLY A 49 -3.69 8.82 10.20
C GLY A 49 -3.91 9.55 8.87
N ALA A 50 -4.52 10.71 8.94
CA ALA A 50 -4.64 11.64 7.82
C ALA A 50 -4.39 13.06 8.33
N ASP A 51 -3.59 13.82 7.59
CA ASP A 51 -3.25 15.21 7.85
C ASP A 51 -3.17 15.95 6.51
N GLY A 52 -4.20 16.76 6.22
CA GLY A 52 -4.31 17.54 4.99
C GLY A 52 -4.09 16.71 3.70
N PRO A 53 -3.01 16.98 2.93
CA PRO A 53 -2.70 16.28 1.68
C PRO A 53 -2.14 14.85 1.87
N LEU A 54 -1.95 14.40 3.11
CA LEU A 54 -1.35 13.11 3.45
C LEU A 54 -2.36 12.19 4.15
N ALA A 55 -2.43 10.94 3.74
CA ALA A 55 -3.05 9.87 4.53
C ALA A 55 -2.17 8.61 4.52
N TRP A 56 -2.20 7.84 5.60
CA TRP A 56 -1.41 6.63 5.75
C TRP A 56 -2.11 5.59 6.63
N SER A 57 -1.74 4.33 6.45
CA SER A 57 -2.16 3.25 7.34
C SER A 57 -1.14 2.11 7.41
N ARG A 58 -1.03 1.55 8.61
CA ARG A 58 -0.21 0.37 8.88
C ARG A 58 -1.10 -0.86 8.93
N TRP A 59 -0.65 -1.92 8.30
CA TRP A 59 -1.37 -3.18 8.14
C TRP A 59 -0.51 -4.34 8.60
N LYS A 60 -1.15 -5.39 9.07
CA LYS A 60 -0.54 -6.67 9.43
C LYS A 60 -1.32 -7.80 8.79
N LYS A 61 -0.61 -8.75 8.19
CA LYS A 61 -1.16 -10.05 7.81
C LYS A 61 -0.32 -11.13 8.45
N THR A 62 -0.93 -11.88 9.36
CA THR A 62 -0.35 -13.11 9.89
C THR A 62 -0.45 -14.19 8.82
N GLY A 63 0.68 -14.80 8.47
CA GLY A 63 0.75 -15.96 7.58
C GLY A 63 1.59 -17.07 8.19
N ASP A 64 1.56 -18.26 7.58
CA ASP A 64 2.17 -19.48 8.12
C ASP A 64 3.69 -19.40 8.33
N ARG A 65 4.35 -18.45 7.64
CA ARG A 65 5.80 -18.20 7.76
C ARG A 65 6.15 -17.03 8.70
N GLY A 66 5.16 -16.38 9.29
CA GLY A 66 5.33 -15.23 10.18
C GLY A 66 4.50 -14.02 9.75
N ASP A 67 4.62 -12.97 10.56
CA ASP A 67 3.86 -11.73 10.36
C ASP A 67 4.48 -10.86 9.26
N VAL A 68 3.65 -10.47 8.29
CA VAL A 68 3.99 -9.49 7.26
C VAL A 68 3.38 -8.15 7.65
N HIS A 69 4.18 -7.10 7.61
CA HIS A 69 3.73 -5.73 7.86
C HIS A 69 3.70 -4.96 6.53
N ALA A 70 2.69 -4.10 6.37
CA ALA A 70 2.63 -3.18 5.24
C ALA A 70 2.33 -1.75 5.70
N LEU A 71 2.88 -0.78 4.99
CA LEU A 71 2.58 0.64 5.08
C LEU A 71 1.94 1.05 3.76
N LEU A 72 0.71 1.54 3.84
CA LEU A 72 0.04 2.27 2.78
C LEU A 72 0.20 3.76 3.07
N PHE A 73 0.51 4.55 2.05
CA PHE A 73 0.77 5.98 2.16
C PHE A 73 0.28 6.67 0.88
N VAL A 74 -0.48 7.74 1.03
CA VAL A 74 -1.12 8.50 -0.05
C VAL A 74 -0.76 9.96 0.09
N LEU A 75 -0.19 10.55 -0.95
CA LEU A 75 0.03 12.00 -1.06
C LEU A 75 -0.83 12.58 -2.18
N GLU A 76 -1.50 13.69 -1.89
CA GLU A 76 -1.91 14.65 -2.91
C GLU A 76 -0.65 15.34 -3.45
N GLY A 77 -0.44 15.26 -4.77
CA GLY A 77 0.71 15.84 -5.44
C GLY A 77 0.61 17.37 -5.58
N LEU A 78 1.72 17.99 -5.95
CA LEU A 78 1.79 19.45 -6.16
C LEU A 78 0.98 19.92 -7.38
N ALA A 79 0.71 19.02 -8.33
CA ALA A 79 -0.17 19.29 -9.46
C ALA A 79 -1.64 18.98 -9.11
N PRO A 80 -2.62 19.79 -9.60
CA PRO A 80 -4.04 19.49 -9.44
C PRO A 80 -4.37 18.07 -9.92
N ARG A 81 -5.27 17.40 -9.21
CA ARG A 81 -5.73 16.01 -9.45
C ARG A 81 -4.68 14.89 -9.33
N GLN A 82 -3.37 15.17 -9.37
CA GLN A 82 -2.34 14.16 -9.19
C GLN A 82 -2.31 13.65 -7.74
N ARG A 83 -2.32 12.33 -7.56
CA ARG A 83 -2.09 11.65 -6.27
C ARG A 83 -1.05 10.56 -6.48
N THR A 84 -0.12 10.44 -5.52
CA THR A 84 0.85 9.36 -5.48
C THR A 84 0.48 8.38 -4.37
N LEU A 85 0.32 7.13 -4.76
CA LEU A 85 0.11 5.99 -3.88
C LEU A 85 1.44 5.26 -3.71
N PHE A 86 1.83 5.04 -2.46
CA PHE A 86 3.00 4.27 -2.10
C PHE A 86 2.58 3.12 -1.17
N ALA A 87 2.84 1.89 -1.60
CA ALA A 87 2.58 0.69 -0.82
C ALA A 87 3.91 -0.04 -0.59
N ARG A 88 4.29 -0.22 0.68
CA ARG A 88 5.51 -0.94 1.06
C ARG A 88 5.17 -2.07 2.01
N ALA A 89 5.55 -3.29 1.65
CA ALA A 89 5.51 -4.45 2.53
C ALA A 89 6.92 -4.77 3.04
N THR A 90 7.03 -5.06 4.33
CA THR A 90 8.26 -5.56 4.95
C THR A 90 7.97 -6.87 5.66
N THR A 91 8.78 -7.87 5.36
CA THR A 91 8.78 -9.14 6.07
C THR A 91 9.70 -9.07 7.29
N GLY A 92 9.30 -9.67 8.41
CA GLY A 92 10.14 -9.71 9.60
C GLY A 92 11.49 -10.41 9.35
N PRO A 93 12.57 -10.02 10.06
CA PRO A 93 13.87 -10.66 9.93
C PRO A 93 13.76 -12.14 10.36
N GLY A 94 13.83 -13.05 9.38
CA GLY A 94 13.65 -14.48 9.60
C GLY A 94 13.10 -15.23 8.38
N ILE A 95 12.36 -14.56 7.50
CA ILE A 95 11.82 -15.16 6.27
C ILE A 95 12.59 -14.75 5.02
N GLY A 96 13.75 -15.39 4.84
CA GLY A 96 14.43 -15.52 3.55
C GLY A 96 13.62 -16.39 2.59
N GLY A 97 12.50 -15.87 2.09
CA GLY A 97 11.62 -16.56 1.16
C GLY A 97 10.86 -15.54 0.33
N SER A 98 11.11 -15.52 -0.97
CA SER A 98 10.51 -14.56 -1.91
C SER A 98 8.98 -14.55 -1.80
N VAL A 99 8.44 -13.52 -1.16
CA VAL A 99 6.99 -13.26 -1.14
C VAL A 99 6.66 -12.61 -2.46
N TYR A 100 6.38 -13.45 -3.46
CA TYR A 100 5.85 -13.01 -4.74
C TYR A 100 4.45 -12.42 -4.55
N MET A 101 4.39 -11.13 -4.20
CA MET A 101 3.23 -10.29 -4.51
C MET A 101 3.25 -9.95 -6.00
N SER A 102 3.09 -10.98 -6.82
CA SER A 102 2.71 -10.80 -8.23
C SER A 102 1.41 -9.99 -8.31
N SER A 103 1.20 -9.34 -9.46
CA SER A 103 0.08 -8.43 -9.82
C SER A 103 -1.36 -8.98 -9.63
N THR A 104 -1.53 -10.11 -8.96
CA THR A 104 -2.79 -10.81 -8.68
C THR A 104 -3.35 -10.47 -7.29
N LEU A 105 -2.55 -9.90 -6.36
CA LEU A 105 -2.96 -9.63 -4.98
C LEU A 105 -3.41 -8.18 -4.71
N MET A 106 -3.37 -7.32 -5.73
CA MET A 106 -4.17 -6.10 -5.80
C MET A 106 -5.37 -6.39 -6.73
N PRO A 107 -6.61 -6.07 -6.33
CA PRO A 107 -7.76 -6.21 -7.22
C PRO A 107 -7.64 -5.27 -8.43
N ARG A 108 -8.21 -5.70 -9.55
CA ARG A 108 -8.14 -5.05 -10.86
C ARG A 108 -8.97 -3.77 -10.96
#